data_AF-A0A0M9ETJ3-F1
#
_entry.id   AF-A0A0M9ETJ3-F1
#
_cell.length_a   1.000
_cell.length_b   1.000
_cell.length_c   1.000
_cell.angle_alpha   90.00
_cell.angle_beta   90.00
_cell.angle_gamma   90.00
#
_symmetry.space_group_name_H-M   'P 1'
#
loop_
_entity.id
_entity.type
_entity.pdbx_description
1 polymer ?
#
loop_
_entity_poly.entity_id
_entity_poly.type
_entity_poly.pdbx_seq_one_letter_code
_entity_poly.pdbx_strand_id
1 'polypeptide(L)'
;MTHSMPRGYISATEYKFDQEQADAIVRTVTYHRRDLPLSVIWFSPREHTDIQIATPFQRTSNVGLGYFDQLPTELLDDILFRLDTQSLFRFRQINLRSRQTIDSLNKYQAIVSHGLNLFCALLRTRLAADVSLLDFYNALCTKGCSLCGDFGGFMSLLTWKRCCFKCLRDAPEMQVDTLDYVQKRFCLTETESARLRSFKTLPGIYTMGESMFELRAAVASVHQASLIRSPQVPPKSGLVQSKRFNYMGSCALPYYDETTGNVEHGISCAGCQLALEKRIIGSRTRQADDTRKLYARDGFLEHFRWCEQAQLLWRTSDQGNKRPPKLPESVERGGRFSKRE
;
A
#
# COMPACT_ATOMS: atom_id res chain seq x y z
N MET A 1 -21.20 26.01 -1.47
CA MET A 1 -21.45 25.94 -0.01
C MET A 1 -20.11 25.89 0.70
N THR A 2 -19.67 27.01 1.26
CA THR A 2 -18.48 27.12 2.10
C THR A 2 -18.73 26.37 3.40
N HIS A 3 -18.26 25.12 3.48
CA HIS A 3 -18.31 24.36 4.72
C HIS A 3 -17.51 25.11 5.79
N SER A 4 -18.15 25.52 6.88
CA SER A 4 -17.44 26.06 8.03
C SER A 4 -16.50 24.98 8.56
N MET A 5 -15.20 25.26 8.52
CA MET A 5 -14.18 24.38 9.10
C MET A 5 -14.44 24.27 10.61
N PRO A 6 -14.37 23.07 11.22
CA PRO A 6 -14.60 22.92 12.65
C PRO A 6 -13.55 23.72 13.43
N ARG A 7 -14.03 24.62 14.32
CA ARG A 7 -13.16 25.37 15.25
C ARG A 7 -12.31 24.38 16.04
N GLY A 8 -11.01 24.65 16.18
CA GLY A 8 -10.11 23.77 16.93
C GLY A 8 -9.35 22.74 16.08
N TYR A 9 -9.65 22.60 14.78
CA TYR A 9 -9.00 21.60 13.91
C TYR A 9 -7.86 22.19 13.06
N ILE A 10 -8.14 23.32 12.41
CA ILE A 10 -7.16 24.06 11.60
C ILE A 10 -6.72 25.29 12.39
N SER A 11 -5.41 25.49 12.51
CA SER A 11 -4.85 26.65 13.19
C SER A 11 -5.18 27.94 12.42
N ALA A 12 -5.46 29.02 13.16
CA ALA A 12 -5.77 30.33 12.56
C ALA A 12 -4.57 30.91 11.78
N THR A 13 -3.35 30.56 12.18
CA THR A 13 -2.11 30.97 11.55
C THR A 13 -1.23 29.77 11.27
N GLU A 14 -0.38 29.90 10.25
CA GLU A 14 0.66 28.92 9.95
C GLU A 14 1.65 28.82 11.13
N TYR A 15 1.96 27.60 11.56
CA TYR A 15 3.01 27.36 12.54
C TYR A 15 4.37 27.26 11.85
N LYS A 16 5.32 28.09 12.28
CA LYS A 16 6.70 28.09 11.76
C LYS A 16 7.59 27.26 12.67
N PHE A 17 8.42 26.43 12.08
CA PHE A 17 9.46 25.63 12.72
C PHE A 17 10.69 25.59 11.82
N ASP A 18 11.86 25.37 12.41
CA ASP A 18 13.11 25.19 11.69
C ASP A 18 13.37 23.71 11.35
N GLN A 19 14.45 23.46 10.61
CA GLN A 19 14.81 22.10 10.19
C GLN A 19 15.22 21.20 11.38
N GLU A 20 15.78 21.78 12.44
CA GLU A 20 16.22 21.05 13.64
C GLU A 20 15.00 20.54 14.44
N GLN A 21 13.93 21.32 14.47
CA GLN A 21 12.66 20.95 15.08
C GLN A 21 11.88 19.92 14.27
N ALA A 22 12.08 19.83 12.96
CA ALA A 22 11.28 18.96 12.08
C ALA A 22 11.30 17.48 12.53
N ASP A 23 12.47 16.95 12.90
CA ASP A 23 12.62 15.58 13.41
C ASP A 23 11.89 15.38 14.75
N ALA A 24 12.03 16.34 15.66
CA ALA A 24 11.37 16.30 16.94
C ALA A 24 9.84 16.36 16.79
N ILE A 25 9.33 17.22 15.90
CA ILE A 25 7.92 17.31 15.57
C ILE A 25 7.40 15.96 15.05
N VAL A 26 8.05 15.37 14.04
CA VAL A 26 7.65 14.07 13.49
C VAL A 26 7.62 13.01 14.59
N ARG A 27 8.68 12.88 15.40
CA ARG A 27 8.73 11.87 16.47
C ARG A 27 7.65 12.07 17.53
N THR A 28 7.31 13.31 17.87
CA THR A 28 6.44 13.63 19.00
C THR A 28 4.96 13.57 18.65
N VAL A 29 4.58 13.98 17.43
CA VAL A 29 3.15 14.18 17.08
C VAL A 29 2.68 13.31 15.92
N THR A 30 3.45 12.29 15.56
CA THR A 30 3.07 11.28 14.57
C THR A 30 3.10 9.88 15.16
N TYR A 31 2.51 8.94 14.44
CA TYR A 31 2.60 7.53 14.76
C TYR A 31 2.42 6.68 13.51
N HIS A 32 2.93 5.45 13.56
CA HIS A 32 2.65 4.46 12.54
C HIS A 32 1.32 3.78 12.80
N ARG A 33 0.41 3.92 11.84
CA ARG A 33 -0.93 3.33 11.90
C ARG A 33 -0.91 1.90 11.33
N ARG A 34 -0.58 0.94 12.20
CA ARG A 34 -0.29 -0.47 11.88
C ARG A 34 -1.53 -1.26 11.45
N ASP A 35 -2.73 -0.81 11.81
CA ASP A 35 -3.97 -1.48 11.44
C ASP A 35 -4.32 -1.35 9.95
N LEU A 36 -3.91 -0.27 9.26
CA LEU A 36 -4.20 -0.14 7.82
C LEU A 36 -3.47 -1.19 6.96
N PRO A 37 -2.14 -1.40 7.07
CA PRO A 37 -1.46 -2.48 6.37
C PRO A 37 -2.00 -3.88 6.71
N LEU A 38 -2.46 -4.08 7.95
CA LEU A 38 -3.06 -5.35 8.39
C LEU A 38 -4.49 -5.57 7.90
N SER A 39 -5.13 -4.54 7.32
CA SER A 39 -6.49 -4.63 6.78
C SER A 39 -6.55 -5.14 5.34
N VAL A 40 -5.40 -5.20 4.66
CA VAL A 40 -5.22 -5.67 3.27
C VAL A 40 -4.47 -7.00 3.24
N ILE A 41 -4.06 -7.52 2.07
CA ILE A 41 -3.22 -8.71 2.01
C ILE A 41 -1.93 -8.46 2.80
N TRP A 42 -1.71 -9.31 3.80
CA TRP A 42 -0.56 -9.30 4.68
C TRP A 42 -0.25 -10.73 5.09
N PHE A 43 1.04 -11.04 5.21
CA PHE A 43 1.53 -12.31 5.72
C PHE A 43 2.35 -12.05 6.97
N SER A 44 2.26 -12.98 7.93
CA SER A 44 3.17 -12.94 9.08
C SER A 44 4.61 -13.07 8.58
N PRO A 45 5.57 -12.30 9.14
CA PRO A 45 6.99 -12.51 8.88
C PRO A 45 7.41 -13.98 9.08
N ARG A 46 6.75 -14.69 10.02
CA ARG A 46 7.00 -16.11 10.31
C ARG A 46 6.64 -17.04 9.14
N GLU A 47 5.67 -16.67 8.30
CA GLU A 47 5.32 -17.44 7.10
C GLU A 47 6.42 -17.43 6.03
N HIS A 48 7.39 -16.53 6.16
CA HIS A 48 8.43 -16.32 5.16
C HIS A 48 9.85 -16.58 5.69
N THR A 49 10.02 -16.95 6.96
CA THR A 49 11.32 -17.25 7.57
C THR A 49 12.09 -18.33 6.81
N ASP A 50 11.39 -19.38 6.36
CA ASP A 50 11.99 -20.49 5.63
C ASP A 50 12.12 -20.22 4.12
N ILE A 51 11.55 -19.11 3.64
CA ILE A 51 11.52 -18.76 2.23
C ILE A 51 12.72 -17.86 1.91
N GLN A 52 13.79 -18.46 1.41
CA GLN A 52 15.02 -17.78 0.97
C GLN A 52 14.83 -17.03 -0.37
N ILE A 53 13.86 -16.12 -0.42
CA ILE A 53 13.66 -15.21 -1.56
C ILE A 53 14.67 -14.07 -1.50
N ALA A 54 15.03 -13.59 -0.30
CA ALA A 54 15.89 -12.43 -0.12
C ALA A 54 17.37 -12.76 0.16
N THR A 55 17.69 -13.99 0.58
CA THR A 55 19.05 -14.34 1.03
C THR A 55 19.89 -14.96 -0.09
N PRO A 56 21.07 -14.37 -0.39
CA PRO A 56 22.06 -14.99 -1.27
C PRO A 56 22.70 -16.21 -0.61
N PHE A 57 23.02 -17.23 -1.40
CA PHE A 57 23.85 -18.35 -0.94
C PHE A 57 25.32 -17.95 -0.97
N GLN A 58 26.06 -18.23 0.11
CA GLN A 58 27.51 -17.99 0.20
C GLN A 58 28.37 -18.97 -0.63
N ARG A 59 27.75 -19.91 -1.35
CA ARG A 59 28.49 -20.86 -2.21
C ARG A 59 28.81 -20.22 -3.56
N THR A 60 30.01 -20.45 -4.07
CA THR A 60 30.40 -20.10 -5.44
C THR A 60 29.88 -21.15 -6.43
N SER A 61 29.45 -20.70 -7.62
CA SER A 61 29.07 -21.61 -8.71
C SER A 61 30.26 -21.82 -9.64
N ASN A 62 30.54 -23.07 -10.00
CA ASN A 62 31.52 -23.41 -11.04
C ASN A 62 30.86 -23.55 -12.44
N VAL A 63 29.53 -23.40 -12.51
CA VAL A 63 28.72 -23.51 -13.74
C VAL A 63 28.12 -22.15 -14.06
N GLY A 64 28.24 -21.74 -15.33
CA GLY A 64 27.71 -20.48 -15.85
C GLY A 64 26.21 -20.51 -16.17
N LEU A 65 25.70 -19.43 -16.76
CA LEU A 65 24.34 -19.33 -17.32
C LEU A 65 24.24 -19.88 -18.76
N GLY A 66 25.33 -20.40 -19.32
CA GLY A 66 25.34 -20.96 -20.67
C GLY A 66 25.37 -19.83 -21.71
N TYR A 67 24.44 -19.84 -22.67
CA TYR A 67 24.38 -18.80 -23.71
C TYR A 67 24.19 -17.38 -23.16
N PHE A 68 23.58 -17.23 -21.99
CA PHE A 68 23.44 -15.92 -21.34
C PHE A 68 24.79 -15.34 -20.86
N ASP A 69 25.82 -16.16 -20.65
CA ASP A 69 27.15 -15.65 -20.31
C ASP A 69 27.84 -14.97 -21.51
N GLN A 70 27.28 -15.11 -22.72
CA GLN A 70 27.79 -14.43 -23.92
C GLN A 70 27.25 -13.00 -24.04
N LEU A 71 26.25 -12.62 -23.25
CA LEU A 71 25.69 -11.27 -23.26
C LEU A 71 26.52 -10.33 -22.38
N PRO A 72 26.76 -9.09 -22.81
CA PRO A 72 27.17 -8.01 -21.91
C PRO A 72 26.22 -7.91 -20.72
N THR A 73 26.78 -7.60 -19.54
CA THR A 73 26.02 -7.55 -18.29
C THR A 73 24.85 -6.57 -18.37
N GLU A 74 25.01 -5.46 -19.08
CA GLU A 74 23.96 -4.46 -19.26
C GLU A 74 22.75 -5.01 -20.02
N LEU A 75 23.00 -5.85 -21.04
CA LEU A 75 21.93 -6.49 -21.82
C LEU A 75 21.25 -7.60 -21.01
N LEU A 76 22.03 -8.37 -20.25
CA LEU A 76 21.47 -9.37 -19.35
C LEU A 76 20.58 -8.71 -18.29
N ASP A 77 21.04 -7.63 -17.66
CA ASP A 77 20.29 -6.89 -16.66
C ASP A 77 19.00 -6.28 -17.24
N ASP A 78 19.04 -5.67 -18.44
CA ASP A 78 17.83 -5.14 -19.11
C ASP A 78 16.81 -6.25 -19.39
N ILE A 79 17.25 -7.42 -19.87
CA ILE A 79 16.39 -8.59 -20.06
C ILE A 79 15.74 -8.98 -18.72
N LEU A 80 16.54 -9.12 -17.67
CA LEU A 80 16.06 -9.53 -16.34
C LEU A 80 15.09 -8.49 -15.72
N PHE A 81 15.31 -7.20 -15.94
CA PHE A 81 14.39 -6.14 -15.51
C PHE A 81 13.04 -6.20 -16.22
N ARG A 82 13.00 -6.67 -17.47
CA ARG A 82 11.76 -6.80 -18.27
C ARG A 82 11.02 -8.11 -18.02
N LEU A 83 11.66 -9.11 -17.43
CA LEU A 83 10.97 -10.35 -17.07
C LEU A 83 9.86 -10.08 -16.06
N ASP A 84 8.73 -10.76 -16.25
CA ASP A 84 7.67 -10.80 -15.27
C ASP A 84 8.15 -11.47 -13.97
N THR A 85 7.54 -11.08 -12.86
CA THR A 85 7.90 -11.53 -11.51
C THR A 85 7.82 -13.06 -11.39
N GLN A 86 6.90 -13.70 -12.12
CA GLN A 86 6.75 -15.15 -12.12
C GLN A 86 7.90 -15.84 -12.85
N SER A 87 8.29 -15.35 -14.02
CA SER A 87 9.42 -15.84 -14.82
C SER A 87 10.75 -15.58 -14.12
N LEU A 88 10.93 -14.41 -13.52
CA LEU A 88 12.11 -14.08 -12.71
C LEU A 88 12.25 -15.02 -11.51
N PHE A 89 11.15 -15.27 -10.78
CA PHE A 89 11.14 -16.19 -9.66
C PHE A 89 11.53 -17.62 -10.07
N ARG A 90 11.05 -18.09 -11.23
CA ARG A 90 11.43 -19.40 -11.80
C ARG A 90 12.89 -19.41 -12.25
N PHE A 91 13.36 -18.36 -12.92
CA PHE A 91 14.74 -18.24 -13.38
C PHE A 91 15.73 -18.32 -12.21
N ARG A 92 15.42 -17.64 -11.09
CA ARG A 92 16.18 -17.70 -9.83
C ARG A 92 16.30 -19.11 -9.24
N GLN A 93 15.43 -20.04 -9.64
CA GLN A 93 15.41 -21.42 -9.15
C GLN A 93 16.12 -22.42 -10.06
N ILE A 94 16.59 -22.01 -11.25
CA ILE A 94 17.21 -22.93 -12.23
C ILE A 94 18.54 -23.48 -11.71
N ASN A 95 19.45 -22.62 -11.27
CA ASN A 95 20.74 -23.03 -10.72
C ASN A 95 21.31 -21.96 -9.78
N LEU A 96 22.48 -22.24 -9.17
CA LEU A 96 23.13 -21.32 -8.24
C LEU A 96 23.55 -20.00 -8.90
N ARG A 97 24.00 -20.05 -10.16
CA ARG A 97 24.45 -18.87 -10.90
C ARG A 97 23.28 -17.95 -11.26
N SER A 98 22.15 -18.50 -11.70
CA SER A 98 20.95 -17.71 -11.99
C SER A 98 20.43 -17.05 -10.72
N ARG A 99 20.46 -17.77 -9.59
CA ARG A 99 20.16 -17.20 -8.27
C ARG A 99 21.06 -16.02 -7.93
N GLN A 100 22.38 -16.19 -8.01
CA GLN A 100 23.35 -15.13 -7.76
C GLN A 100 23.16 -13.92 -8.66
N THR A 101 22.86 -14.15 -9.93
CA THR A 101 22.64 -13.09 -10.92
C THR A 101 21.41 -12.26 -10.56
N ILE A 102 20.30 -12.91 -10.20
CA ILE A 102 19.09 -12.19 -9.73
C ILE A 102 19.38 -11.47 -8.40
N ASP A 103 20.08 -12.13 -7.48
CA ASP A 103 20.38 -11.57 -6.17
C ASP A 103 21.33 -10.36 -6.25
N SER A 104 22.16 -10.24 -7.28
CA SER A 104 23.00 -9.06 -7.51
C SER A 104 22.24 -7.85 -8.07
N LEU A 105 20.99 -8.02 -8.51
CA LEU A 105 20.20 -6.90 -9.03
C LEU A 105 19.70 -6.02 -7.88
N ASN A 106 20.19 -4.77 -7.83
CA ASN A 106 19.75 -3.80 -6.81
C ASN A 106 18.23 -3.60 -6.78
N LYS A 107 17.57 -3.60 -7.96
CA LYS A 107 16.11 -3.48 -8.06
C LYS A 107 15.40 -4.67 -7.41
N TYR A 108 15.91 -5.89 -7.64
CA TYR A 108 15.38 -7.09 -7.00
C TYR A 108 15.55 -7.04 -5.49
N GLN A 109 16.74 -6.66 -5.01
CA GLN A 109 17.04 -6.54 -3.58
C GLN A 109 16.09 -5.55 -2.89
N ALA A 110 15.90 -4.35 -3.43
CA ALA A 110 14.96 -3.38 -2.87
C ALA A 110 13.53 -3.94 -2.77
N ILE A 111 13.08 -4.68 -3.79
CA ILE A 111 11.75 -5.30 -3.81
C ILE A 111 11.61 -6.38 -2.75
N VAL A 112 12.56 -7.31 -2.64
CA VAL A 112 12.45 -8.39 -1.65
C VAL A 112 12.70 -7.91 -0.23
N SER A 113 13.44 -6.82 -0.03
CA SER A 113 13.65 -6.22 1.28
C SER A 113 12.45 -5.39 1.77
N HIS A 114 11.76 -4.68 0.87
CA HIS A 114 10.74 -3.69 1.27
C HIS A 114 9.33 -3.98 0.74
N GLY A 115 9.21 -4.84 -0.26
CA GLY A 115 7.96 -5.21 -0.95
C GLY A 115 7.61 -6.69 -0.87
N LEU A 116 8.22 -7.47 0.02
CA LEU A 116 8.05 -8.93 0.10
C LEU A 116 6.59 -9.37 0.18
N ASN A 117 5.77 -8.67 0.99
CA ASN A 117 4.34 -8.97 1.09
C ASN A 117 3.63 -8.87 -0.26
N LEU A 118 3.89 -7.81 -1.04
CA LEU A 118 3.29 -7.65 -2.38
C LEU A 118 3.85 -8.68 -3.36
N PHE A 119 5.15 -8.98 -3.30
CA PHE A 119 5.78 -10.03 -4.11
C PHE A 119 5.12 -11.40 -3.87
N CYS A 120 4.96 -11.80 -2.61
CA CYS A 120 4.27 -13.03 -2.24
C CYS A 120 2.78 -12.99 -2.62
N ALA A 121 2.12 -11.84 -2.48
CA ALA A 121 0.72 -11.68 -2.88
C ALA A 121 0.56 -11.92 -4.39
N LEU A 122 1.42 -11.36 -5.24
CA LEU A 122 1.39 -11.58 -6.68
C LEU A 122 1.57 -13.06 -7.05
N LEU A 123 2.53 -13.75 -6.43
CA LEU A 123 2.74 -15.19 -6.67
C LEU A 123 1.54 -16.03 -6.22
N ARG A 124 1.04 -15.80 -5.00
CA ARG A 124 -0.07 -16.58 -4.41
C ARG A 124 -1.41 -16.31 -5.12
N THR A 125 -1.57 -15.14 -5.72
CA THR A 125 -2.76 -14.77 -6.52
C THR A 125 -2.61 -15.08 -8.01
N ARG A 126 -1.44 -15.56 -8.45
CA ARG A 126 -1.08 -15.82 -9.86
C ARG A 126 -1.11 -14.59 -10.76
N LEU A 127 -0.89 -13.41 -10.19
CA LEU A 127 -0.81 -12.14 -10.92
C LEU A 127 0.64 -11.73 -11.23
N ALA A 128 1.62 -12.49 -10.74
CA ALA A 128 3.04 -12.24 -10.95
C ALA A 128 3.48 -12.33 -12.43
N ALA A 129 2.70 -12.98 -13.30
CA ALA A 129 2.98 -13.07 -14.73
C ALA A 129 2.73 -11.76 -15.50
N ASP A 130 2.00 -10.81 -14.90
CA ASP A 130 1.59 -9.57 -15.56
C ASP A 130 2.42 -8.36 -15.10
N VAL A 131 3.42 -8.56 -14.25
CA VAL A 131 4.17 -7.48 -13.59
C VAL A 131 5.66 -7.73 -13.77
N SER A 132 6.34 -6.88 -14.55
CA SER A 132 7.79 -6.93 -14.70
C SER A 132 8.52 -6.55 -13.42
N LEU A 133 9.77 -7.00 -13.29
CA LEU A 133 10.65 -6.58 -12.20
C LEU A 133 10.81 -5.04 -12.18
N LEU A 134 10.91 -4.42 -13.36
CA LEU A 134 11.00 -2.97 -13.51
C LEU A 134 9.71 -2.26 -13.07
N ASP A 135 8.54 -2.76 -13.47
CA ASP A 135 7.25 -2.16 -13.08
C ASP A 135 7.03 -2.23 -11.56
N PHE A 136 7.48 -3.31 -10.92
CA PHE A 136 7.49 -3.42 -9.47
C PHE A 136 8.42 -2.41 -8.84
N TYR A 137 9.66 -2.32 -9.31
CA TYR A 137 10.61 -1.37 -8.76
C TYR A 137 10.11 0.07 -8.90
N ASN A 138 9.55 0.43 -10.05
CA ASN A 138 8.95 1.74 -10.29
C ASN A 138 7.77 2.01 -9.35
N ALA A 139 6.91 1.01 -9.09
CA ALA A 139 5.82 1.14 -8.12
C ALA A 139 6.33 1.34 -6.68
N LEU A 140 7.44 0.68 -6.32
CA LEU A 140 8.11 0.84 -5.03
C LEU A 140 8.73 2.25 -4.90
N CYS A 141 9.28 2.79 -5.99
CA CYS A 141 9.88 4.14 -6.04
C CYS A 141 8.88 5.26 -6.34
N THR A 142 7.60 4.95 -6.53
CA THR A 142 6.57 5.97 -6.69
C THR A 142 6.07 6.40 -5.31
N LYS A 143 6.14 7.68 -4.97
CA LYS A 143 5.69 8.19 -3.66
C LYS A 143 4.18 8.41 -3.59
N GLY A 144 3.62 8.99 -4.65
CA GLY A 144 2.25 9.47 -4.70
C GLY A 144 1.20 8.42 -5.04
N CYS A 145 -0.04 8.71 -4.66
CA CYS A 145 -1.26 8.04 -5.11
C CYS A 145 -1.53 8.45 -6.57
N SER A 146 -1.68 7.46 -7.43
CA SER A 146 -1.99 7.66 -8.86
C SER A 146 -3.31 8.40 -9.14
N LEU A 147 -4.20 8.50 -8.14
CA LEU A 147 -5.52 9.12 -8.29
C LEU A 147 -5.62 10.53 -7.69
N CYS A 148 -4.87 10.82 -6.62
CA CYS A 148 -5.02 12.08 -5.88
C CYS A 148 -3.72 12.75 -5.45
N GLY A 149 -2.55 12.17 -5.75
CA GLY A 149 -1.24 12.73 -5.42
C GLY A 149 -0.77 12.56 -3.97
N ASP A 150 -1.69 12.37 -3.00
CA ASP A 150 -1.35 12.07 -1.60
C ASP A 150 -0.46 10.82 -1.48
N PHE A 151 0.25 10.65 -0.35
CA PHE A 151 1.10 9.48 -0.14
C PHE A 151 0.35 8.14 -0.39
N GLY A 152 0.89 7.34 -1.31
CA GLY A 152 0.26 6.10 -1.74
C GLY A 152 0.77 4.89 -0.95
N GLY A 153 0.23 4.58 0.22
CA GLY A 153 0.71 3.43 1.02
C GLY A 153 0.33 2.03 0.52
N PHE A 154 -0.44 1.92 -0.58
CA PHE A 154 -1.09 0.67 -1.00
C PHE A 154 -1.01 0.46 -2.52
N MET A 155 -1.00 -0.80 -2.93
CA MET A 155 -1.09 -1.23 -4.33
C MET A 155 -2.35 -2.05 -4.56
N SER A 156 -3.13 -1.69 -5.58
CA SER A 156 -4.19 -2.54 -6.11
C SER A 156 -3.59 -3.60 -7.03
N LEU A 157 -3.82 -4.88 -6.74
CA LEU A 157 -3.24 -5.99 -7.50
C LEU A 157 -3.81 -6.07 -8.93
N LEU A 158 -5.12 -5.85 -9.09
CA LEU A 158 -5.79 -5.97 -10.39
C LEU A 158 -5.43 -4.84 -11.35
N THR A 159 -5.40 -3.61 -10.85
CA THR A 159 -5.15 -2.41 -11.67
C THR A 159 -3.68 -2.01 -11.71
N TRP A 160 -2.83 -2.62 -10.88
CA TRP A 160 -1.43 -2.25 -10.68
C TRP A 160 -1.24 -0.76 -10.37
N LYS A 161 -2.18 -0.16 -9.63
CA LYS A 161 -2.15 1.25 -9.26
C LYS A 161 -1.77 1.45 -7.80
N ARG A 162 -0.81 2.34 -7.58
CA ARG A 162 -0.45 2.84 -6.26
C ARG A 162 -1.50 3.84 -5.78
N CYS A 163 -1.96 3.71 -4.54
CA CYS A 163 -3.02 4.55 -3.99
C CYS A 163 -2.93 4.78 -2.48
N CYS A 164 -3.54 5.87 -2.02
CA CYS A 164 -3.73 6.13 -0.59
C CYS A 164 -4.93 5.32 -0.06
N PHE A 165 -5.04 5.18 1.26
CA PHE A 165 -6.10 4.38 1.89
C PHE A 165 -7.52 4.86 1.54
N LYS A 166 -7.72 6.18 1.41
CA LYS A 166 -9.01 6.78 1.03
C LYS A 166 -9.41 6.38 -0.40
N CYS A 167 -8.49 6.52 -1.34
CA CYS A 167 -8.70 6.11 -2.73
C CYS A 167 -8.94 4.60 -2.84
N LEU A 168 -8.16 3.78 -2.14
CA LEU A 168 -8.40 2.34 -2.07
C LEU A 168 -9.84 1.99 -1.65
N ARG A 169 -10.36 2.72 -0.66
CA ARG A 169 -11.69 2.50 -0.09
C ARG A 169 -12.82 3.00 -0.97
N ASP A 170 -12.64 4.15 -1.62
CA ASP A 170 -13.77 4.91 -2.19
C ASP A 170 -13.67 5.16 -3.70
N ALA A 171 -12.48 5.11 -4.29
CA ALA A 171 -12.32 5.46 -5.70
C ALA A 171 -12.98 4.39 -6.60
N PRO A 172 -13.77 4.79 -7.62
CA PRO A 172 -14.38 3.85 -8.57
C PRO A 172 -13.35 2.92 -9.22
N GLU A 173 -12.17 3.43 -9.56
CA GLU A 173 -11.08 2.68 -10.19
C GLU A 173 -10.54 1.54 -9.32
N MET A 174 -10.69 1.65 -8.01
CA MET A 174 -10.23 0.67 -7.03
C MET A 174 -11.32 -0.34 -6.65
N GLN A 175 -12.53 -0.21 -7.19
CA GLN A 175 -13.64 -1.09 -6.86
C GLN A 175 -13.42 -2.50 -7.42
N VAL A 176 -13.44 -3.46 -6.49
CA VAL A 176 -13.34 -4.89 -6.78
C VAL A 176 -14.61 -5.56 -6.25
N ASP A 177 -15.10 -6.55 -6.98
CA ASP A 177 -16.20 -7.40 -6.52
C ASP A 177 -16.03 -8.83 -7.03
N THR A 178 -16.92 -9.74 -6.64
CA THR A 178 -16.89 -11.10 -7.15
C THR A 178 -17.07 -11.12 -8.67
N LEU A 179 -16.34 -11.99 -9.36
CA LEU A 179 -16.39 -12.11 -10.81
C LEU A 179 -17.83 -12.37 -11.29
N ASP A 180 -18.55 -13.26 -10.60
CA ASP A 180 -19.97 -13.56 -10.86
C ASP A 180 -20.87 -12.32 -10.74
N TYR A 181 -20.70 -11.51 -9.68
CA TYR A 181 -21.46 -10.28 -9.52
C TYR A 181 -21.13 -9.27 -10.62
N VAL A 182 -19.85 -9.08 -10.95
CA VAL A 182 -19.41 -8.16 -12.01
C VAL A 182 -20.00 -8.56 -13.35
N GLN A 183 -19.89 -9.85 -13.72
CA GLN A 183 -20.44 -10.38 -14.97
C GLN A 183 -21.95 -10.18 -15.06
N LYS A 184 -22.69 -10.48 -13.97
CA LYS A 184 -24.15 -10.28 -13.91
C LYS A 184 -24.54 -8.81 -13.97
N ARG A 185 -23.81 -7.93 -13.27
CA ARG A 185 -24.10 -6.49 -13.19
C ARG A 185 -23.94 -5.80 -14.54
N PHE A 186 -22.92 -6.17 -15.31
CA PHE A 186 -22.63 -5.57 -16.62
C PHE A 186 -23.14 -6.39 -17.80
N CYS A 187 -23.80 -7.53 -17.54
CA CYS A 187 -24.31 -8.46 -18.55
C CYS A 187 -23.23 -8.83 -19.58
N LEU A 188 -22.04 -9.21 -19.09
CA LEU A 188 -20.90 -9.51 -19.93
C LEU A 188 -21.11 -10.84 -20.67
N THR A 189 -20.85 -10.82 -21.96
CA THR A 189 -20.71 -12.03 -22.78
C THR A 189 -19.47 -12.83 -22.35
N GLU A 190 -19.36 -14.06 -22.84
CA GLU A 190 -18.18 -14.91 -22.57
C GLU A 190 -16.88 -14.28 -23.11
N THR A 191 -16.93 -13.66 -24.30
CA THR A 191 -15.78 -12.98 -24.90
C THR A 191 -15.39 -11.70 -24.15
N GLU A 192 -16.35 -10.91 -23.69
CA GLU A 192 -16.10 -9.75 -22.82
C GLU A 192 -15.56 -10.18 -21.46
N SER A 193 -16.07 -11.29 -20.90
CA SER A 193 -15.61 -11.86 -19.64
C SER A 193 -14.17 -12.34 -19.71
N ALA A 194 -13.74 -12.92 -20.83
CA ALA A 194 -12.35 -13.35 -21.03
C ALA A 194 -11.35 -12.17 -21.01
N ARG A 195 -11.81 -10.95 -21.29
CA ARG A 195 -10.99 -9.72 -21.22
C ARG A 195 -10.87 -9.16 -19.80
N LEU A 196 -11.69 -9.64 -18.85
CA LEU A 196 -11.59 -9.24 -17.46
C LEU A 196 -10.46 -9.98 -16.77
N ARG A 197 -9.51 -9.21 -16.26
CA ARG A 197 -8.52 -9.74 -15.33
C ARG A 197 -9.22 -10.12 -14.02
N SER A 198 -8.98 -11.34 -13.57
CA SER A 198 -9.53 -11.84 -12.30
C SER A 198 -8.51 -12.70 -11.58
N PHE A 199 -8.66 -12.80 -10.26
CA PHE A 199 -7.87 -13.72 -9.45
C PHE A 199 -8.69 -14.25 -8.27
N LYS A 200 -8.22 -15.31 -7.63
CA LYS A 200 -8.84 -15.83 -6.39
C LYS A 200 -8.24 -15.13 -5.19
N THR A 201 -9.09 -14.56 -4.34
CA THR A 201 -8.65 -13.96 -3.08
C THR A 201 -7.92 -14.96 -2.20
N LEU A 202 -7.07 -14.44 -1.32
CA LEU A 202 -6.41 -15.24 -0.30
C LEU A 202 -7.27 -15.29 0.98
N PRO A 203 -7.19 -16.38 1.76
CA PRO A 203 -7.72 -16.38 3.11
C PRO A 203 -6.93 -15.44 4.02
N GLY A 204 -7.60 -14.86 5.01
CA GLY A 204 -6.93 -13.98 5.98
C GLY A 204 -7.89 -13.02 6.68
N ILE A 205 -7.33 -12.20 7.56
CA ILE A 205 -8.08 -11.17 8.29
C ILE A 205 -7.98 -9.87 7.50
N TYR A 206 -9.11 -9.44 6.97
CA TYR A 206 -9.22 -8.22 6.15
C TYR A 206 -10.13 -7.20 6.81
N THR A 207 -10.10 -5.99 6.27
CA THR A 207 -10.93 -4.85 6.71
C THR A 207 -10.63 -4.43 8.15
N MET A 208 -11.29 -3.36 8.60
CA MET A 208 -11.10 -2.87 9.97
C MET A 208 -11.90 -3.66 11.03
N GLY A 209 -12.69 -4.66 10.62
CA GLY A 209 -13.54 -5.45 11.52
C GLY A 209 -12.88 -6.71 12.08
N GLU A 210 -11.61 -6.97 11.76
CA GLU A 210 -10.82 -8.12 12.24
C GLU A 210 -11.48 -9.50 12.05
N SER A 211 -12.39 -9.62 11.08
CA SER A 211 -13.04 -10.89 10.76
C SER A 211 -12.14 -11.75 9.88
N MET A 212 -12.01 -13.04 10.22
CA MET A 212 -11.34 -14.03 9.39
C MET A 212 -12.18 -14.34 8.16
N PHE A 213 -11.56 -14.35 6.98
CA PHE A 213 -12.17 -14.77 5.73
C PHE A 213 -11.48 -16.02 5.22
N GLU A 214 -12.15 -17.16 5.28
CA GLU A 214 -11.58 -18.45 4.85
C GLU A 214 -11.86 -18.76 3.37
N LEU A 215 -13.02 -18.32 2.88
CA LEU A 215 -13.48 -18.61 1.53
C LEU A 215 -12.74 -17.76 0.49
N ARG A 216 -12.23 -18.44 -0.54
CA ARG A 216 -11.63 -17.78 -1.70
C ARG A 216 -12.70 -17.47 -2.73
N ALA A 217 -12.84 -16.19 -3.08
CA ALA A 217 -13.73 -15.74 -4.15
C ALA A 217 -12.89 -15.35 -5.38
N ALA A 218 -13.36 -15.71 -6.58
CA ALA A 218 -12.85 -15.09 -7.79
C ALA A 218 -13.35 -13.64 -7.84
N VAL A 219 -12.44 -12.69 -8.02
CA VAL A 219 -12.75 -11.26 -8.00
C VAL A 219 -12.20 -10.56 -9.24
N ALA A 220 -12.87 -9.48 -9.66
CA ALA A 220 -12.51 -8.69 -10.84
C ALA A 220 -12.75 -7.19 -10.59
N SER A 221 -12.13 -6.35 -11.44
CA SER A 221 -12.32 -4.89 -11.37
C SER A 221 -13.69 -4.50 -11.92
N VAL A 222 -14.46 -3.80 -11.10
CA VAL A 222 -15.77 -3.25 -11.46
C VAL A 222 -15.60 -2.14 -12.49
N HIS A 223 -14.56 -1.32 -12.33
CA HIS A 223 -14.26 -0.25 -13.26
C HIS A 223 -13.85 -0.79 -14.64
N GLN A 224 -12.98 -1.80 -14.71
CA GLN A 224 -12.60 -2.40 -15.98
C GLN A 224 -13.81 -3.00 -16.71
N ALA A 225 -14.72 -3.64 -15.98
CA ALA A 225 -15.97 -4.15 -16.57
C ALA A 225 -16.85 -3.03 -17.15
N SER A 226 -16.92 -1.89 -16.46
CA SER A 226 -17.64 -0.70 -16.97
C SER A 226 -16.99 -0.07 -18.20
N LEU A 227 -15.69 -0.25 -18.42
CA LEU A 227 -15.00 0.23 -19.62
C LEU A 227 -15.19 -0.73 -20.80
N ILE A 228 -15.24 -2.05 -20.54
CA ILE A 228 -15.53 -3.06 -21.57
C ILE A 228 -16.96 -2.88 -22.10
N ARG A 229 -17.90 -2.59 -21.21
CA ARG A 229 -19.32 -2.39 -21.52
C ARG A 229 -19.65 -0.90 -21.61
N SER A 230 -19.73 -0.34 -22.82
CA SER A 230 -20.15 1.06 -23.05
C SER A 230 -21.51 1.38 -22.39
N PRO A 231 -21.80 2.63 -21.96
CA PRO A 231 -22.92 2.97 -21.08
C PRO A 231 -24.25 2.97 -21.82
N GLN A 232 -24.80 1.79 -22.11
CA GLN A 232 -26.13 1.64 -22.72
C GLN A 232 -27.18 1.17 -21.71
N VAL A 233 -26.78 0.77 -20.50
CA VAL A 233 -27.71 0.29 -19.46
C VAL A 233 -27.35 0.92 -18.13
N PRO A 234 -28.26 1.68 -17.48
CA PRO A 234 -28.04 2.15 -16.13
C PRO A 234 -27.87 0.92 -15.21
N PRO A 235 -26.86 0.91 -14.33
CA PRO A 235 -26.65 -0.22 -13.44
C PRO A 235 -27.93 -0.46 -12.65
N LYS A 236 -28.44 -1.71 -12.66
CA LYS A 236 -29.55 -2.09 -11.78
C LYS A 236 -29.19 -1.65 -10.37
N SER A 237 -30.05 -0.82 -9.75
CA SER A 237 -29.85 -0.33 -8.39
C SER A 237 -29.74 -1.53 -7.45
N GLY A 238 -28.51 -1.87 -7.06
CA GLY A 238 -28.21 -3.06 -6.27
C GLY A 238 -27.26 -2.69 -5.14
N LEU A 239 -27.55 -3.31 -3.98
CA LEU A 239 -26.87 -3.32 -2.68
C LEU A 239 -25.59 -2.48 -2.54
N VAL A 240 -25.47 -1.81 -1.37
CA VAL A 240 -24.23 -1.20 -0.87
C VAL A 240 -23.05 -2.11 -1.17
N GLN A 241 -22.20 -1.69 -2.11
CA GLN A 241 -21.09 -2.50 -2.59
C GLN A 241 -20.13 -2.76 -1.44
N SER A 242 -19.81 -4.04 -1.21
CA SER A 242 -18.93 -4.41 -0.12
C SER A 242 -17.49 -4.01 -0.46
N LYS A 243 -16.97 -3.01 0.24
CA LYS A 243 -15.58 -2.54 0.08
C LYS A 243 -14.55 -3.58 0.51
N ARG A 244 -14.97 -4.72 1.08
CA ARG A 244 -14.07 -5.78 1.56
C ARG A 244 -13.13 -6.28 0.47
N PHE A 245 -13.64 -6.41 -0.75
CA PHE A 245 -12.88 -6.97 -1.87
C PHE A 245 -11.79 -6.01 -2.37
N ASN A 246 -11.96 -4.69 -2.19
CA ASN A 246 -10.88 -3.73 -2.45
C ASN A 246 -9.67 -4.05 -1.58
N TYR A 247 -9.89 -4.33 -0.28
CA TYR A 247 -8.82 -4.69 0.64
C TYR A 247 -8.22 -6.07 0.35
N MET A 248 -9.08 -7.05 0.01
CA MET A 248 -8.64 -8.41 -0.36
C MET A 248 -7.90 -8.47 -1.71
N GLY A 249 -8.01 -7.42 -2.54
CA GLY A 249 -7.27 -7.27 -3.79
C GLY A 249 -6.21 -6.19 -3.76
N SER A 250 -5.71 -5.87 -2.57
CA SER A 250 -4.65 -4.88 -2.38
C SER A 250 -3.61 -5.36 -1.37
N CYS A 251 -2.44 -4.75 -1.40
CA CYS A 251 -1.35 -5.00 -0.46
C CYS A 251 -0.68 -3.66 -0.08
N ALA A 252 -0.12 -3.58 1.12
CA ALA A 252 0.68 -2.42 1.51
C ALA A 252 2.02 -2.43 0.77
N LEU A 253 2.48 -1.26 0.34
CA LEU A 253 3.79 -1.08 -0.28
C LEU A 253 4.38 0.25 0.21
N PRO A 254 5.55 0.26 0.88
CA PRO A 254 6.20 1.51 1.25
C PRO A 254 6.72 2.26 0.01
N TYR A 255 7.15 3.49 0.22
CA TYR A 255 7.93 4.24 -0.77
C TYR A 255 9.41 4.00 -0.48
N TYR A 256 10.17 3.61 -1.50
CA TYR A 256 11.63 3.52 -1.46
C TYR A 256 12.21 4.68 -2.26
N ASP A 257 13.07 5.46 -1.62
CA ASP A 257 13.78 6.54 -2.28
C ASP A 257 15.07 5.98 -2.91
N GLU A 258 15.10 5.89 -4.23
CA GLU A 258 16.24 5.32 -4.96
C GLU A 258 17.54 6.13 -4.80
N THR A 259 17.45 7.42 -4.46
CA THR A 259 18.62 8.29 -4.31
C THR A 259 19.27 8.16 -2.95
N THR A 260 18.46 8.02 -1.90
CA THR A 260 18.94 7.97 -0.51
C THR A 260 18.94 6.56 0.09
N GLY A 261 18.24 5.61 -0.53
CA GLY A 261 17.99 4.29 0.02
C GLY A 261 16.98 4.26 1.17
N ASN A 262 16.34 5.40 1.48
CA ASN A 262 15.40 5.51 2.60
C ASN A 262 14.04 4.89 2.26
N VAL A 263 13.35 4.38 3.29
CA VAL A 263 12.03 3.75 3.16
C VAL A 263 11.02 4.49 4.01
N GLU A 264 9.92 4.91 3.38
CA GLU A 264 8.79 5.53 4.06
C GLU A 264 7.56 4.61 4.02
N HIS A 265 7.10 4.15 5.18
CA HIS A 265 5.85 3.37 5.30
C HIS A 265 4.59 4.24 5.39
N GLY A 266 4.77 5.55 5.51
CA GLY A 266 3.70 6.49 5.84
C GLY A 266 3.48 6.62 7.35
N ILE A 267 3.17 7.84 7.75
CA ILE A 267 2.88 8.23 9.14
C ILE A 267 1.51 8.89 9.24
N SER A 268 0.85 8.77 10.39
CA SER A 268 -0.42 9.43 10.69
C SER A 268 -0.24 10.52 11.73
N CYS A 269 -1.08 11.55 11.66
CA CYS A 269 -1.07 12.66 12.60
C CYS A 269 -1.79 12.29 13.91
N ALA A 270 -1.06 12.33 15.04
CA ALA A 270 -1.63 12.10 16.36
C ALA A 270 -2.65 13.18 16.74
N GLY A 271 -2.44 14.42 16.27
CA GLY A 271 -3.37 15.53 16.43
C GLY A 271 -4.73 15.27 15.75
N CYS A 272 -4.73 14.77 14.52
CA CYS A 272 -5.97 14.39 13.83
C CYS A 272 -6.71 13.28 14.56
N GLN A 273 -5.99 12.29 15.10
CA GLN A 273 -6.59 11.23 15.90
C GLN A 273 -7.19 11.76 17.21
N LEU A 274 -6.49 12.68 17.89
CA LEU A 274 -7.00 13.38 19.07
C LEU A 274 -8.27 14.18 18.76
N ALA A 275 -8.30 14.88 17.63
CA ALA A 275 -9.46 15.65 17.20
C ALA A 275 -10.71 14.76 17.04
N LEU A 276 -10.53 13.57 16.46
CA LEU A 276 -11.59 12.59 16.27
C LEU A 276 -12.12 12.05 17.60
N GLU A 277 -11.23 11.69 18.52
CA GLU A 277 -11.62 11.15 19.83
C GLU A 277 -12.33 12.19 20.70
N LYS A 278 -11.91 13.46 20.61
CA LYS A 278 -12.58 14.59 21.27
C LYS A 278 -13.83 15.09 20.53
N ARG A 279 -14.21 14.45 19.42
CA ARG A 279 -15.35 14.85 18.56
C ARG A 279 -15.29 16.30 18.07
N ILE A 280 -14.07 16.85 17.96
CA ILE A 280 -13.82 18.16 17.32
C ILE A 280 -14.16 18.06 15.83
N ILE A 281 -13.83 16.92 15.23
CA ILE A 281 -14.27 16.55 13.87
C ILE A 281 -15.30 15.42 13.96
N GLY A 282 -16.39 15.55 13.19
CA GLY A 282 -17.45 14.54 13.17
C GLY A 282 -16.98 13.25 12.49
N SER A 283 -17.39 12.09 13.00
CA SER A 283 -16.94 10.77 12.52
C SER A 283 -17.31 10.45 11.06
N ARG A 284 -18.25 11.18 10.46
CA ARG A 284 -18.69 11.05 9.05
C ARG A 284 -18.25 12.20 8.15
N THR A 285 -17.37 13.08 8.64
CA THR A 285 -16.92 14.26 7.88
C THR A 285 -15.73 13.92 6.99
N ARG A 286 -15.47 14.74 5.95
CA ARG A 286 -14.24 14.62 5.13
C ARG A 286 -12.99 14.71 6.02
N GLN A 287 -13.04 15.48 7.11
CA GLN A 287 -11.97 15.61 8.09
C GLN A 287 -11.71 14.31 8.87
N ALA A 288 -12.71 13.43 9.05
CA ALA A 288 -12.48 12.11 9.64
C ALA A 288 -11.62 11.21 8.76
N ASP A 289 -11.62 11.42 7.43
CA ASP A 289 -10.72 10.70 6.53
C ASP A 289 -9.26 11.10 6.73
N ASP A 290 -8.99 12.33 7.20
CA ASP A 290 -7.63 12.79 7.50
C ASP A 290 -7.01 11.99 8.65
N THR A 291 -7.83 11.38 9.53
CA THR A 291 -7.29 10.44 10.53
C THR A 291 -6.70 9.20 9.86
N ARG A 292 -7.31 8.72 8.77
CA ARG A 292 -6.88 7.54 8.01
C ARG A 292 -5.87 7.88 6.93
N LYS A 293 -5.49 9.16 6.82
CA LYS A 293 -4.45 9.60 5.90
C LYS A 293 -3.09 9.16 6.41
N LEU A 294 -2.33 8.59 5.50
CA LEU A 294 -0.90 8.39 5.66
C LEU A 294 -0.21 9.54 4.92
N TYR A 295 0.86 10.04 5.52
CA TYR A 295 1.69 11.09 4.97
C TYR A 295 3.09 10.53 4.79
N ALA A 296 3.78 10.97 3.74
CA ALA A 296 5.24 11.01 3.77
C ALA A 296 5.69 12.10 4.74
N ARG A 297 6.97 12.07 5.12
CA ARG A 297 7.56 13.00 6.09
C ARG A 297 7.32 14.48 5.74
N ASP A 298 7.66 14.87 4.52
CA ASP A 298 7.45 16.21 3.97
C ASP A 298 5.96 16.61 3.95
N GLY A 299 5.10 15.72 3.45
CA GLY A 299 3.66 15.95 3.42
C GLY A 299 3.05 16.10 4.82
N PHE A 300 3.60 15.40 5.82
CA PHE A 300 3.19 15.56 7.21
C PHE A 300 3.62 16.91 7.78
N LEU A 301 4.85 17.35 7.49
CA LEU A 301 5.37 18.63 7.97
C LEU A 301 4.54 19.80 7.41
N GLU A 302 4.14 19.74 6.15
CA GLU A 302 3.20 20.69 5.57
C GLU A 302 1.80 20.64 6.22
N HIS A 303 1.31 19.45 6.55
CA HIS A 303 0.09 19.30 7.33
C HIS A 303 0.21 19.88 8.75
N PHE A 304 1.34 19.68 9.43
CA PHE A 304 1.58 20.14 10.80
C PHE A 304 1.49 21.66 10.94
N ARG A 305 1.95 22.41 9.93
CA ARG A 305 1.84 23.88 9.85
C ARG A 305 0.42 24.39 10.12
N TRP A 306 -0.58 23.58 9.81
CA TRP A 306 -2.01 23.95 9.93
C TRP A 306 -2.81 23.09 10.91
N CYS A 307 -2.24 22.01 11.46
CA CYS A 307 -2.97 21.13 12.37
C CYS A 307 -2.93 21.62 13.82
N GLU A 308 -4.00 22.27 14.28
CA GLU A 308 -4.07 22.86 15.62
C GLU A 308 -3.89 21.82 16.73
N GLN A 309 -4.47 20.62 16.57
CA GLN A 309 -4.35 19.56 17.56
C GLN A 309 -2.94 18.95 17.60
N ALA A 310 -2.23 18.88 16.46
CA ALA A 310 -0.84 18.43 16.46
C ALA A 310 0.07 19.48 17.11
N GLN A 311 -0.16 20.76 16.81
CA GLN A 311 0.56 21.87 17.45
C GLN A 311 0.31 21.92 18.97
N LEU A 312 -0.90 21.60 19.42
CA LEU A 312 -1.20 21.47 20.85
C LEU A 312 -0.40 20.34 21.50
N LEU A 313 -0.36 19.16 20.89
CA LEU A 313 0.46 18.04 21.37
C LEU A 313 1.94 18.42 21.41
N TRP A 314 2.44 19.10 20.38
CA TRP A 314 3.81 19.61 20.32
C TRP A 314 4.13 20.61 21.46
N ARG A 315 3.30 21.63 21.67
CA ARG A 315 3.53 22.62 22.75
C ARG A 315 3.46 21.98 24.14
N THR A 316 2.48 21.10 24.36
CA THR A 316 2.30 20.41 25.65
C THR A 316 3.35 19.34 25.93
N SER A 317 4.13 18.96 24.92
CA SER A 317 5.29 18.07 25.04
C SER A 317 6.57 18.78 25.43
N ASP A 318 6.52 20.10 25.68
CA ASP A 318 7.72 20.93 25.86
C ASP A 318 8.67 20.80 24.68
N GLN A 319 8.14 21.00 23.46
CA GLN A 319 8.87 20.89 22.19
C GLN A 319 9.59 19.52 22.03
N GLY A 320 8.90 18.44 22.41
CA GLY A 320 9.39 17.08 22.26
C GLY A 320 10.28 16.58 23.41
N ASN A 321 10.55 17.41 24.42
CA ASN A 321 11.32 17.00 25.60
C ASN A 321 10.57 16.01 26.50
N LYS A 322 9.23 15.98 26.41
CA LYS A 322 8.35 15.14 27.24
C LYS A 322 7.29 14.48 26.36
N ARG A 323 6.69 13.41 26.88
CA ARG A 323 5.55 12.79 26.21
C ARG A 323 4.33 13.74 26.25
N PRO A 324 3.59 13.92 25.14
CA PRO A 324 2.38 14.74 25.16
C PRO A 324 1.35 14.17 26.15
N PRO A 325 0.83 14.96 27.11
CA PRO A 325 -0.08 14.47 28.15
C PRO A 325 -1.46 14.08 27.63
N LYS A 326 -1.85 14.57 26.44
CA LYS A 326 -3.15 14.31 25.80
C LYS A 326 -3.00 13.37 24.59
N LEU A 327 -1.97 12.53 24.56
CA LEU A 327 -1.78 11.58 23.48
C LEU A 327 -2.90 10.52 23.49
N PRO A 328 -3.58 10.26 22.36
CA PRO A 328 -4.61 9.22 22.29
C PRO A 328 -4.08 7.81 22.58
N GLU A 329 -4.82 6.98 23.29
CA GLU A 329 -4.45 5.58 23.53
C GLU A 329 -4.34 4.77 22.22
N SER A 330 -5.15 5.11 21.21
CA SER A 330 -5.07 4.48 19.89
C SER A 330 -3.78 4.84 19.13
N VAL A 331 -3.21 6.02 19.39
CA VAL A 331 -1.90 6.43 18.86
C VAL A 331 -0.80 5.60 19.50
N GLU A 332 -0.88 5.40 20.81
CA GLU A 332 0.08 4.61 21.59
C GLU A 332 0.11 3.14 21.16
N ARG A 333 -1.07 2.57 20.89
CA ARG A 333 -1.20 1.20 20.38
C ARG A 333 -0.84 1.07 18.90
N GLY A 334 -0.71 2.18 18.17
CA GLY A 334 -0.45 2.16 16.73
C GLY A 334 -1.68 1.79 15.89
N GLY A 335 -2.90 1.98 16.39
CA GLY A 335 -4.14 1.58 15.73
C GLY A 335 -5.15 0.97 16.70
N ARG A 336 -6.24 0.44 16.14
CA ARG A 336 -7.32 -0.23 16.90
C ARG A 336 -7.23 -1.75 16.90
N PHE A 337 -6.44 -2.33 16.00
CA PHE A 337 -6.36 -3.77 15.87
C PHE A 337 -5.77 -4.40 17.11
N SER A 338 -6.26 -5.61 17.38
CA SER A 338 -5.61 -6.50 18.32
C SER A 338 -4.20 -6.82 17.82
N LYS A 339 -3.24 -6.98 18.74
CA LYS A 339 -1.90 -7.45 18.35
C LYS A 339 -2.06 -8.82 17.72
N ARG A 340 -1.72 -8.94 16.44
CA ARG A 340 -1.70 -10.23 15.72
C ARG A 340 -0.45 -11.03 16.07
N GLU A 341 0.61 -10.34 16.50
CA GLU A 341 1.87 -10.87 17.06
C GLU A 341 2.49 -9.90 18.06
#